data_AF-A0A5R9PC66-F1
#
_entry.id   AF-A0A5R9PC66-F1
#
_cell.length_a   1.000
_cell.length_b   1.000
_cell.length_c   1.000
_cell.angle_alpha   90.00
_cell.angle_beta   90.00
_cell.angle_gamma   90.00
#
_symmetry.space_group_name_H-M   'P 1'
#
loop_
_entity.id
_entity.type
_entity.pdbx_description
1 polymer ?
#
loop_
_entity_poly.entity_id
_entity_poly.type
_entity_poly.pdbx_seq_one_letter_code
_entity_poly.pdbx_strand_id
1 'polypeptide(L)'
;MARLLHHFAPVFSFGLAMDESVAASQANDAAAVVAARARELIERAKAAALADGKRPEQVDDAAFAVVAWIDEIMARNPVWLTSGAAPLQVSMFTTNNAGNEFFSHLSALKQDQDEVREVYYHALLVGFVGQYYYETGDTGELGKLKELHGRQLPVAPAPTHTLREEKITPQPYGVADPAGPRLPRQWDRTLLRIGALIALLIPVAYLVWILLASPKPSITVPVQQVLAKFECSDLSATTDEDKGTVKVAGYVSRPDDMAAVKQQVAAIEGVKSVDAQLQLRIWPHCEVVKVLAPYKARNDDSGHDLTITPSTGHSDRFIEGENVIVKLQQANYEGYLYVDYYSVNGGVAHIYPNAGEPDSGRVIRALEQFEVGATTSKTWTVCPPFGQELITVIASPTPLYRDALPEIQAAQEYLPMLRRMLEDNHGNARLVASHLFMQTEPETDPSRKQAALAACAAPVPEAATEEVAP
;
A
#
# COMPACT_ATOMS: atom_id res chain seq x y z
N MET A 1 22.01 53.95 -12.15
CA MET A 1 22.28 52.95 -11.11
C MET A 1 22.04 51.59 -11.72
N ALA A 2 22.83 50.58 -11.34
CA ALA A 2 22.60 49.24 -11.88
C ALA A 2 21.31 48.65 -11.26
N ARG A 3 20.56 47.87 -12.04
CA ARG A 3 19.42 47.10 -11.51
C ARG A 3 19.96 45.87 -10.78
N LEU A 4 19.19 45.31 -9.85
CA LEU A 4 19.57 44.14 -9.06
C LEU A 4 20.02 42.96 -9.95
N LEU A 5 19.33 42.73 -11.07
CA LEU A 5 19.69 41.71 -12.05
C LEU A 5 21.13 41.85 -12.58
N HIS A 6 21.65 43.06 -12.77
CA HIS A 6 23.01 43.27 -13.26
C HIS A 6 24.08 42.78 -12.26
N HIS A 7 23.81 42.90 -10.96
CA HIS A 7 24.72 42.43 -9.91
C HIS A 7 24.74 40.90 -9.84
N PHE A 8 23.62 40.23 -10.11
CA PHE A 8 23.52 38.77 -10.15
C PHE A 8 23.87 38.15 -11.51
N ALA A 9 24.06 38.95 -12.57
CA ALA A 9 24.39 38.46 -13.91
C ALA A 9 25.62 37.51 -13.95
N PRO A 10 26.72 37.76 -13.21
CA PRO A 10 27.83 36.80 -13.14
C PRO A 10 27.44 35.43 -12.58
N VAL A 11 26.48 35.38 -11.66
CA VAL A 11 25.96 34.12 -11.09
C VAL A 11 25.13 33.38 -12.14
N PHE A 12 24.28 34.10 -12.88
CA PHE A 12 23.54 33.52 -14.01
C PHE A 12 24.47 33.00 -15.12
N SER A 13 25.52 33.76 -15.48
CA SER A 13 26.51 33.27 -16.45
C SER A 13 27.22 32.00 -15.96
N PHE A 14 27.58 31.93 -14.67
CA PHE A 14 28.18 30.74 -14.08
C PHE A 14 27.20 29.55 -14.10
N GLY A 15 25.95 29.74 -13.69
CA GLY A 15 24.93 28.69 -13.69
C GLY A 15 24.60 28.18 -15.09
N LEU A 16 24.54 29.06 -16.10
CA LEU A 16 24.32 28.65 -17.50
C LEU A 16 25.49 27.83 -18.06
N ALA A 17 26.73 28.25 -17.82
CA ALA A 17 27.91 27.49 -18.23
C ALA A 17 27.97 26.11 -17.53
N MET A 18 27.52 26.07 -16.26
CA MET A 18 27.39 24.83 -15.50
C MET A 18 26.29 23.92 -16.07
N ASP A 19 25.10 24.45 -16.39
CA ASP A 19 23.99 23.70 -16.99
C ASP A 19 24.38 23.11 -18.35
N GLU A 20 25.09 23.88 -19.19
CA GLU A 20 25.66 23.39 -20.45
C GLU A 20 26.64 22.23 -20.23
N SER A 21 27.55 22.36 -19.25
CA SER A 21 28.51 21.31 -18.90
C SER A 21 27.83 20.05 -18.36
N VAL A 22 26.77 20.20 -17.55
CA VAL A 22 25.95 19.08 -17.03
C VAL A 22 25.22 18.39 -18.18
N ALA A 23 24.56 19.15 -19.06
CA ALA A 23 23.86 18.62 -20.22
C ALA A 23 24.80 17.87 -21.19
N ALA A 24 26.04 18.36 -21.36
CA ALA A 24 27.08 17.72 -22.15
C ALA A 24 27.79 16.55 -21.44
N SER A 25 27.43 16.25 -20.19
CA SER A 25 28.12 15.25 -19.34
C SER A 25 29.63 15.52 -19.17
N GLN A 26 30.03 16.79 -19.15
CA GLN A 26 31.42 17.24 -19.01
C GLN A 26 31.74 17.84 -17.63
N ALA A 27 30.74 17.91 -16.74
CA ALA A 27 30.87 18.46 -15.40
C ALA A 27 31.59 17.48 -14.45
N ASN A 28 32.93 17.53 -14.45
CA ASN A 28 33.80 16.62 -13.69
C ASN A 28 34.27 17.16 -12.33
N ASP A 29 34.01 18.44 -12.04
CA ASP A 29 34.42 19.05 -10.79
C ASP A 29 33.64 18.47 -9.58
N ALA A 30 34.28 18.46 -8.41
CA ALA A 30 33.65 18.02 -7.19
C ALA A 30 32.51 18.98 -6.78
N ALA A 31 31.37 18.44 -6.36
CA ALA A 31 30.18 19.22 -5.97
C ALA A 31 30.48 20.32 -4.94
N ALA A 32 31.35 20.03 -3.96
CA ALA A 32 31.76 20.99 -2.93
C ALA A 32 32.51 22.20 -3.50
N VAL A 33 33.33 22.00 -4.55
CA VAL A 33 34.07 23.08 -5.22
C VAL A 33 33.10 23.97 -6.00
N VAL A 34 32.17 23.34 -6.73
CA VAL A 34 31.12 24.03 -7.49
C VAL A 34 30.22 24.85 -6.55
N ALA A 35 29.75 24.25 -5.45
CA ALA A 35 28.93 24.93 -4.44
C ALA A 35 29.71 26.09 -3.77
N ALA A 36 30.97 25.89 -3.41
CA ALA A 36 31.80 26.96 -2.83
C ALA A 36 31.97 28.13 -3.80
N ARG A 37 32.17 27.84 -5.09
CA ARG A 37 32.29 28.87 -6.13
C ARG A 37 30.97 29.62 -6.35
N ALA A 38 29.85 28.91 -6.41
CA ALA A 38 28.53 29.51 -6.52
C ALA A 38 28.24 30.44 -5.34
N ARG A 39 28.48 29.96 -4.11
CA ARG A 39 28.33 30.75 -2.88
C ARG A 39 29.18 32.01 -2.90
N GLU A 40 30.45 31.90 -3.30
CA GLU A 40 31.34 33.05 -3.43
C GLU A 40 30.80 34.10 -4.41
N LEU A 41 30.31 33.68 -5.58
CA LEU A 41 29.73 34.59 -6.56
C LEU A 41 28.45 35.26 -6.06
N ILE A 42 27.60 34.53 -5.33
CA ILE A 42 26.37 35.07 -4.73
C ILE A 42 26.71 36.12 -3.66
N GLU A 43 27.65 35.83 -2.75
CA GLU A 43 28.06 36.80 -1.72
C GLU A 43 28.68 38.06 -2.32
N ARG A 44 29.48 37.91 -3.39
CA ARG A 44 30.02 39.07 -4.14
C ARG A 44 28.90 39.89 -4.78
N ALA A 45 27.90 39.24 -5.39
CA ALA A 45 26.75 39.92 -5.99
C ALA A 45 25.93 40.68 -4.93
N LYS A 46 25.68 40.06 -3.76
CA LYS A 46 25.02 40.71 -2.63
C LYS A 46 25.79 41.93 -2.14
N ALA A 47 27.09 41.81 -1.93
CA ALA A 47 27.94 42.90 -1.47
C ALA A 47 27.97 44.08 -2.48
N ALA A 48 28.04 43.78 -3.78
CA ALA A 48 27.99 44.80 -4.83
C ALA A 48 26.64 45.53 -4.90
N ALA A 49 25.52 44.79 -4.76
CA ALA A 49 24.19 45.38 -4.75
C ALA A 49 23.97 46.29 -3.52
N LEU A 50 24.42 45.86 -2.34
CA LEU A 50 24.37 46.66 -1.12
C LEU A 50 25.24 47.93 -1.23
N ALA A 51 26.42 47.84 -1.82
CA ALA A 51 27.29 48.98 -2.07
C ALA A 51 26.69 50.01 -3.06
N ASP A 52 25.88 49.54 -4.01
CA ASP A 52 25.10 50.39 -4.94
C ASP A 52 23.79 50.91 -4.30
N GLY A 53 23.59 50.71 -2.98
CA GLY A 53 22.49 51.27 -2.20
C GLY A 53 21.16 50.50 -2.30
N LYS A 54 21.18 49.24 -2.75
CA LYS A 54 19.98 48.40 -2.79
C LYS A 54 19.52 48.00 -1.39
N ARG A 55 18.21 47.82 -1.21
CA ARG A 55 17.62 47.45 0.07
C ARG A 55 18.05 46.04 0.47
N PRO A 56 18.50 45.80 1.72
CA PRO A 56 18.94 44.48 2.17
C PRO A 56 17.89 43.38 1.94
N GLU A 57 16.61 43.66 2.24
CA GLU A 57 15.56 42.67 2.03
C GLU A 57 15.41 42.24 0.55
N GLN A 58 15.56 43.18 -0.39
CA GLN A 58 15.47 42.88 -1.82
C GLN A 58 16.69 42.11 -2.33
N VAL A 59 17.87 42.37 -1.74
CA VAL A 59 19.11 41.66 -2.08
C VAL A 59 19.04 40.21 -1.61
N ASP A 60 18.51 39.96 -0.41
CA ASP A 60 18.32 38.60 0.12
C ASP A 60 17.25 37.83 -0.67
N ASP A 61 16.11 38.46 -0.98
CA ASP A 61 15.05 37.83 -1.80
C ASP A 61 15.57 37.44 -3.20
N ALA A 62 16.36 38.31 -3.85
CA ALA A 62 16.95 37.99 -5.14
C ALA A 62 18.02 36.89 -5.06
N ALA A 63 18.83 36.88 -4.00
CA ALA A 63 19.79 35.81 -3.77
C ALA A 63 19.08 34.46 -3.59
N PHE A 64 17.91 34.43 -2.94
CA PHE A 64 17.10 33.22 -2.79
C PHE A 64 16.72 32.62 -4.15
N ALA A 65 16.22 33.43 -5.09
CA ALA A 65 15.86 32.98 -6.44
C ALA A 65 17.04 32.31 -7.16
N VAL A 66 18.21 32.93 -7.09
CA VAL A 66 19.42 32.42 -7.75
C VAL A 66 19.92 31.14 -7.07
N VAL A 67 19.85 31.06 -5.74
CA VAL A 67 20.18 29.84 -4.99
C VAL A 67 19.28 28.68 -5.38
N ALA A 68 17.95 28.90 -5.41
CA ALA A 68 17.00 27.86 -5.79
C ALA A 68 17.29 27.32 -7.20
N TRP A 69 17.63 28.20 -8.14
CA TRP A 69 17.96 27.80 -9.51
C TRP A 69 19.29 27.06 -9.64
N ILE A 70 20.35 27.53 -8.96
CA ILE A 70 21.65 26.84 -8.96
C ILE A 70 21.53 25.43 -8.36
N ASP A 71 20.81 25.29 -7.24
CA ASP A 71 20.59 23.98 -6.62
C ASP A 71 19.81 23.03 -7.54
N GLU A 72 18.84 23.53 -8.30
CA GLU A 72 18.12 22.72 -9.30
C GLU A 72 19.06 22.23 -10.40
N ILE A 73 19.93 23.09 -10.94
CA ILE A 73 20.93 22.65 -11.93
C ILE A 73 21.88 21.61 -11.32
N MET A 74 22.33 21.84 -10.09
CA MET A 74 23.21 20.88 -9.40
C MET A 74 22.53 19.51 -9.19
N ALA A 75 21.22 19.50 -8.89
CA ALA A 75 20.45 18.28 -8.71
C ALA A 75 20.26 17.46 -10.00
N ARG A 76 20.42 18.07 -11.19
CA ARG A 76 20.37 17.36 -12.49
C ARG A 76 21.59 16.47 -12.73
N ASN A 77 22.70 16.69 -12.02
CA ASN A 77 23.90 15.85 -12.13
C ASN A 77 23.87 14.72 -11.06
N PRO A 78 23.76 13.43 -11.47
CA PRO A 78 23.68 12.31 -10.53
C PRO A 78 24.89 12.18 -9.60
N VAL A 79 26.07 12.57 -10.06
CA VAL A 79 27.32 12.50 -9.27
C VAL A 79 27.28 13.51 -8.12
N TRP A 80 26.78 14.71 -8.38
CA TRP A 80 26.66 15.73 -7.34
C TRP A 80 25.55 15.41 -6.34
N LEU A 81 24.43 14.86 -6.82
CA LEU A 81 23.32 14.43 -5.97
C LEU A 81 23.75 13.38 -4.93
N THR A 82 24.70 12.52 -5.28
CA THR A 82 25.22 11.43 -4.40
C THR A 82 26.47 11.81 -3.61
N SER A 83 27.02 13.01 -3.82
CA SER A 83 28.29 13.45 -3.20
C SER A 83 28.19 13.78 -1.71
N GLY A 84 26.99 13.94 -1.16
CA GLY A 84 26.76 14.35 0.23
C GLY A 84 27.06 15.82 0.52
N ALA A 85 27.38 16.64 -0.49
CA ALA A 85 27.53 18.08 -0.33
C ALA A 85 26.18 18.73 0.02
N ALA A 86 26.17 19.62 1.01
CA ALA A 86 24.96 20.34 1.41
C ALA A 86 24.51 21.31 0.30
N PRO A 87 23.23 21.30 -0.12
CA PRO A 87 22.68 22.27 -1.07
C PRO A 87 22.84 23.72 -0.58
N LEU A 88 22.93 24.67 -1.51
CA LEU A 88 23.06 26.09 -1.18
C LEU A 88 21.86 26.61 -0.40
N GLN A 89 20.65 26.16 -0.73
CA GLN A 89 19.42 26.53 -0.02
C GLN A 89 19.47 26.17 1.48
N VAL A 90 20.12 25.06 1.84
CA VAL A 90 20.29 24.65 3.24
C VAL A 90 21.35 25.52 3.90
N SER A 91 22.50 25.71 3.24
CA SER A 91 23.64 26.42 3.83
C SER A 91 23.52 27.95 3.86
N MET A 92 22.62 28.53 3.06
CA MET A 92 22.42 29.99 2.95
C MET A 92 21.07 30.44 3.51
N PHE A 93 20.02 29.63 3.39
CA PHE A 93 18.66 30.02 3.77
C PHE A 93 17.99 29.05 4.77
N THR A 94 18.66 27.99 5.21
CA THR A 94 18.13 27.01 6.17
C THR A 94 16.80 26.38 5.72
N THR A 95 16.60 26.24 4.40
CA THR A 95 15.45 25.52 3.81
C THR A 95 15.94 24.34 2.97
N ASN A 96 15.09 23.34 2.78
CA ASN A 96 15.26 22.23 1.85
C ASN A 96 14.16 22.16 0.77
N ASN A 97 13.33 23.21 0.67
CA ASN A 97 12.14 23.26 -0.18
C ASN A 97 12.11 24.52 -1.07
N ALA A 98 13.30 25.02 -1.45
CA ALA A 98 13.41 26.26 -2.22
C ALA A 98 12.68 26.19 -3.58
N GLY A 99 12.58 25.00 -4.17
CA GLY A 99 11.85 24.76 -5.43
C GLY A 99 10.36 25.14 -5.39
N ASN A 100 9.70 24.96 -4.23
CA ASN A 100 8.30 25.31 -4.04
C ASN A 100 8.16 26.72 -3.46
N GLU A 101 9.02 27.07 -2.49
CA GLU A 101 9.03 28.39 -1.85
C GLU A 101 9.32 29.52 -2.86
N PHE A 102 10.07 29.24 -3.92
CA PHE A 102 10.32 30.18 -5.02
C PHE A 102 9.03 30.82 -5.55
N PHE A 103 8.00 30.01 -5.86
CA PHE A 103 6.75 30.53 -6.42
C PHE A 103 5.91 31.27 -5.37
N SER A 104 5.98 30.83 -4.12
CA SER A 104 5.37 31.56 -2.99
C SER A 104 5.97 32.96 -2.88
N HIS A 105 7.30 33.08 -2.84
CA HIS A 105 8.00 34.37 -2.78
C HIS A 105 7.67 35.24 -4.00
N LEU A 106 7.73 34.68 -5.21
CA LEU A 106 7.41 35.40 -6.45
C LEU A 106 5.98 35.96 -6.45
N SER A 107 5.01 35.20 -5.95
CA SER A 107 3.60 35.63 -5.86
C SER A 107 3.38 36.71 -4.80
N ALA A 108 4.19 36.73 -3.74
CA ALA A 108 4.11 37.68 -2.64
C ALA A 108 4.78 39.03 -2.93
N LEU A 109 5.55 39.14 -4.02
CA LEU A 109 6.25 40.37 -4.39
C LEU A 109 5.28 41.52 -4.66
N LYS A 110 5.55 42.66 -4.01
CA LYS A 110 4.81 43.91 -4.18
C LYS A 110 5.26 44.66 -5.44
N GLN A 111 4.51 45.70 -5.83
CA GLN A 111 4.82 46.53 -7.00
C GLN A 111 6.16 47.28 -6.88
N ASP A 112 6.62 47.60 -5.66
CA ASP A 112 7.90 48.26 -5.38
C ASP A 112 9.10 47.29 -5.35
N GLN A 113 8.86 45.99 -5.60
CA GLN A 113 9.88 44.94 -5.69
C GLN A 113 10.07 44.46 -7.14
N ASP A 114 9.93 45.38 -8.10
CA ASP A 114 10.07 45.14 -9.53
C ASP A 114 11.45 44.57 -9.92
N GLU A 115 12.54 45.09 -9.34
CA GLU A 115 13.90 44.58 -9.60
C GLU A 115 14.11 43.16 -9.04
N VAL A 116 13.47 42.79 -7.93
CA VAL A 116 13.51 41.42 -7.40
C VAL A 116 12.73 40.49 -8.33
N ARG A 117 11.56 40.93 -8.77
CA ARG A 117 10.73 40.20 -9.73
C ARG A 117 11.47 39.94 -11.04
N GLU A 118 12.29 40.88 -11.51
CA GLU A 118 13.16 40.69 -12.67
C GLU A 118 14.15 39.54 -12.47
N VAL A 119 14.75 39.39 -11.30
CA VAL A 119 15.69 38.29 -10.99
C VAL A 119 14.97 36.94 -10.98
N TYR A 120 13.82 36.84 -10.32
CA TYR A 120 12.98 35.64 -10.34
C TYR A 120 12.52 35.30 -11.77
N TYR A 121 12.07 36.31 -12.52
CA TYR A 121 11.64 36.12 -13.90
C TYR A 121 12.80 35.64 -14.78
N HIS A 122 13.99 36.21 -14.60
CA HIS A 122 15.17 35.77 -15.33
C HIS A 122 15.51 34.30 -15.05
N ALA A 123 15.44 33.85 -13.78
CA ALA A 123 15.60 32.44 -13.43
C ALA A 123 14.62 31.51 -14.18
N LEU A 124 13.34 31.92 -14.30
CA LEU A 124 12.35 31.18 -15.09
C LEU A 124 12.68 31.13 -16.59
N LEU A 125 13.26 32.21 -17.14
CA LEU A 125 13.67 32.26 -18.54
C LEU A 125 14.87 31.35 -18.84
N VAL A 126 15.81 31.23 -17.89
CA VAL A 126 16.99 30.37 -18.00
C VAL A 126 16.72 28.92 -17.54
N GLY A 127 15.45 28.54 -17.43
CA GLY A 127 15.06 27.13 -17.28
C GLY A 127 14.90 26.63 -15.85
N PHE A 128 14.68 27.51 -14.87
CA PHE A 128 14.17 27.10 -13.56
C PHE A 128 12.74 26.56 -13.69
N VAL A 129 12.48 25.37 -13.14
CA VAL A 129 11.17 24.72 -13.23
C VAL A 129 10.53 24.56 -11.85
N GLY A 130 11.31 24.24 -10.82
CA GLY A 130 10.88 24.01 -9.45
C GLY A 130 9.75 22.99 -9.35
N GLN A 131 8.66 23.36 -8.68
CA GLN A 131 7.49 22.50 -8.45
C GLN A 131 6.78 22.02 -9.74
N TYR A 132 7.06 22.63 -10.89
CA TYR A 132 6.43 22.31 -12.18
C TYR A 132 7.24 21.33 -13.04
N TYR A 133 8.10 20.49 -12.44
CA TYR A 133 9.06 19.61 -13.14
C TYR A 133 8.42 18.64 -14.16
N TYR A 134 7.10 18.44 -14.10
CA TYR A 134 6.34 17.57 -14.99
C TYR A 134 5.83 18.28 -16.27
N GLU A 135 5.91 19.61 -16.35
CA GLU A 135 5.47 20.36 -17.53
C GLU A 135 6.58 20.44 -18.58
N THR A 136 6.21 20.32 -19.86
CA THR A 136 7.15 20.50 -20.98
C THR A 136 6.72 21.68 -21.86
N GLY A 137 7.62 22.63 -22.05
CA GLY A 137 7.36 23.86 -22.82
C GLY A 137 6.55 24.92 -22.07
N ASP A 138 6.12 25.96 -22.79
CA ASP A 138 5.45 27.14 -22.22
C ASP A 138 3.91 27.11 -22.37
N THR A 139 3.31 25.94 -22.62
CA THR A 139 1.85 25.80 -22.78
C THR A 139 1.11 25.45 -21.48
N GLY A 140 1.85 25.09 -20.43
CA GLY A 140 1.31 24.73 -19.11
C GLY A 140 1.15 25.92 -18.14
N GLU A 141 1.03 25.62 -16.84
CA GLU A 141 0.93 26.62 -15.78
C GLU A 141 2.21 27.46 -15.65
N LEU A 142 3.38 26.86 -15.87
CA LEU A 142 4.66 27.60 -15.85
C LEU A 142 4.68 28.69 -16.93
N GLY A 143 4.15 28.39 -18.12
CA GLY A 143 4.01 29.36 -19.21
C GLY A 143 3.06 30.51 -18.85
N LYS A 144 1.93 30.21 -18.20
CA LYS A 144 0.99 31.23 -17.70
C LYS A 144 1.63 32.11 -16.62
N LEU A 145 2.44 31.54 -15.72
CA LEU A 145 3.17 32.30 -14.71
C LEU A 145 4.22 33.22 -15.33
N LYS A 146 4.96 32.73 -16.34
CA LYS A 146 5.88 33.57 -17.12
C LYS A 146 5.14 34.73 -17.78
N GLU A 147 3.99 34.49 -18.38
CA GLU A 147 3.20 35.57 -19.00
C GLU A 147 2.68 36.58 -17.95
N LEU A 148 2.12 36.08 -16.84
CA LEU A 148 1.55 36.90 -15.77
C LEU A 148 2.60 37.81 -15.11
N HIS A 149 3.77 37.25 -14.77
CA HIS A 149 4.83 38.01 -14.12
C HIS A 149 5.62 38.87 -15.11
N GLY A 150 5.77 38.43 -16.37
CA GLY A 150 6.41 39.21 -17.43
C GLY A 150 5.70 40.54 -17.70
N ARG A 151 4.35 40.55 -17.69
CA ARG A 151 3.55 41.79 -17.82
C ARG A 151 3.70 42.77 -16.65
N GLN A 152 4.19 42.29 -15.51
CA GLN A 152 4.40 43.10 -14.30
C GLN A 152 5.84 43.62 -14.19
N LEU A 153 6.69 43.34 -15.17
CA LEU A 153 8.05 43.87 -15.22
C LEU A 153 8.05 45.32 -15.72
N PRO A 154 9.02 46.14 -15.28
CA PRO A 154 9.22 47.51 -15.75
C PRO A 154 9.43 47.61 -17.25
N VAL A 155 10.11 46.62 -17.82
CA VAL A 155 10.22 46.41 -19.26
C VAL A 155 9.60 45.05 -19.58
N ALA A 156 8.30 45.08 -19.89
CA ALA A 156 7.58 43.86 -20.25
C ALA A 156 8.19 43.24 -21.53
N PRO A 157 8.47 41.93 -21.55
CA PRO A 157 8.96 41.26 -22.74
C PRO A 157 7.89 41.27 -23.83
N ALA A 158 8.33 41.34 -25.08
CA ALA A 158 7.41 41.32 -26.23
C ALA A 158 6.60 40.01 -26.22
N PRO A 159 5.27 40.07 -26.39
CA PRO A 159 4.46 38.86 -26.45
C PRO A 159 4.81 38.07 -27.72
N THR A 160 5.39 36.89 -27.56
CA THR A 160 5.90 36.10 -28.70
C THR A 160 4.79 35.70 -29.68
N HIS A 161 3.55 35.56 -29.20
CA HIS A 161 2.37 35.27 -30.02
C HIS A 161 1.87 36.47 -30.85
N THR A 162 2.20 37.71 -30.44
CA THR A 162 1.85 38.93 -31.18
C THR A 162 3.00 39.45 -32.03
N LEU A 163 4.22 38.90 -31.94
CA LEU A 163 5.38 39.38 -32.73
C LEU A 163 5.14 39.44 -34.24
N ARG A 164 4.21 38.62 -34.77
CA ARG A 164 3.81 38.65 -36.18
C ARG A 164 2.93 39.86 -36.52
N GLU A 165 2.20 40.36 -35.54
CA GLU A 165 1.20 41.43 -35.67
C GLU A 165 1.74 42.78 -35.15
N GLU A 166 2.67 42.75 -34.20
CA GLU A 166 3.32 43.92 -33.62
C GLU A 166 4.45 44.45 -34.49
N LYS A 167 4.40 45.75 -34.70
CA LYS A 167 5.29 46.50 -35.58
C LYS A 167 6.57 46.83 -34.83
N ILE A 168 7.65 46.09 -35.13
CA ILE A 168 8.93 46.15 -34.41
C ILE A 168 9.70 47.47 -34.67
N THR A 169 9.37 48.25 -35.71
CA THR A 169 10.06 49.54 -36.00
C THR A 169 9.12 50.74 -36.21
N PRO A 170 9.57 51.99 -35.91
CA PRO A 170 8.70 53.17 -35.92
C PRO A 170 8.32 53.74 -37.31
N GLN A 171 8.86 53.26 -38.45
CA GLN A 171 8.51 53.76 -39.79
C GLN A 171 8.72 52.72 -40.92
N PRO A 172 7.97 52.78 -42.05
CA PRO A 172 6.55 53.08 -42.19
C PRO A 172 5.81 51.84 -42.74
N TYR A 173 4.98 51.22 -41.91
CA TYR A 173 3.94 50.25 -42.32
C TYR A 173 2.75 50.93 -43.03
N GLY A 174 2.98 52.07 -43.69
CA GLY A 174 1.98 52.84 -44.41
C GLY A 174 1.74 52.37 -45.84
N VAL A 175 2.55 51.41 -46.32
CA VAL A 175 2.35 50.75 -47.61
C VAL A 175 1.68 49.41 -47.33
N ALA A 176 0.52 49.18 -47.95
CA ALA A 176 -0.13 47.88 -47.89
C ALA A 176 0.79 46.82 -48.51
N ASP A 177 0.93 45.67 -47.84
CA ASP A 177 1.68 44.55 -48.38
C ASP A 177 1.16 44.19 -49.78
N PRO A 178 2.05 43.88 -50.75
CA PRO A 178 1.63 43.46 -52.07
C PRO A 178 0.73 42.23 -51.95
N ALA A 179 -0.40 42.25 -52.66
CA ALA A 179 -1.35 41.14 -52.63
C ALA A 179 -0.65 39.85 -53.10
N GLY A 180 -0.42 38.93 -52.17
CA GLY A 180 0.08 37.60 -52.47
C GLY A 180 -0.83 36.84 -53.44
N PRO A 181 -0.34 35.74 -54.05
CA PRO A 181 -1.08 34.99 -55.06
C PRO A 181 -2.45 34.57 -54.54
N ARG A 182 -3.50 34.99 -55.26
CA ARG A 182 -4.89 34.65 -54.94
C ARG A 182 -5.15 33.19 -55.27
N LEU A 183 -4.95 32.29 -54.32
CA LEU A 183 -5.53 30.94 -54.43
C LEU A 183 -7.06 31.05 -54.46
N PRO A 184 -7.76 30.21 -55.26
CA PRO A 184 -9.20 30.31 -55.46
C PRO A 184 -10.00 29.90 -54.19
N ARG A 185 -10.31 30.91 -53.36
CA ARG A 185 -11.07 30.89 -52.08
C ARG A 185 -12.46 30.21 -52.07
N GLN A 186 -12.95 29.70 -53.19
CA GLN A 186 -14.32 29.15 -53.30
C GLN A 186 -14.40 27.72 -52.75
N TRP A 187 -13.35 26.93 -52.91
CA TRP A 187 -13.27 25.55 -52.41
C TRP A 187 -12.96 25.52 -50.91
N ASP A 188 -12.26 26.53 -50.38
CA ASP A 188 -11.96 26.62 -48.94
C ASP A 188 -13.22 26.79 -48.08
N ARG A 189 -14.20 27.58 -48.53
CA ARG A 189 -15.42 27.83 -47.74
C ARG A 189 -16.34 26.63 -47.69
N THR A 190 -16.46 25.87 -48.77
CA THR A 190 -17.24 24.63 -48.79
C THR A 190 -16.55 23.54 -47.99
N LEU A 191 -15.23 23.40 -48.11
CA LEU A 191 -14.44 22.47 -47.29
C LEU A 191 -14.48 22.83 -45.80
N LEU A 192 -14.41 24.10 -45.42
CA LEU A 192 -14.57 24.56 -44.04
C LEU A 192 -15.96 24.25 -43.47
N ARG A 193 -17.02 24.41 -44.25
CA ARG A 193 -18.39 24.08 -43.83
C ARG A 193 -18.58 22.57 -43.64
N ILE A 194 -18.04 21.77 -44.54
CA ILE A 194 -18.07 20.30 -44.43
C ILE A 194 -17.25 19.85 -43.21
N GLY A 195 -16.06 20.41 -43.03
CA GLY A 195 -15.19 20.14 -41.88
C GLY A 195 -15.86 20.50 -40.55
N ALA A 196 -16.52 21.67 -40.46
CA ALA A 196 -17.26 22.09 -39.27
C ALA A 196 -18.45 21.16 -38.96
N LEU A 197 -19.14 20.67 -39.99
CA LEU A 197 -20.28 19.77 -39.84
C LEU A 197 -19.83 18.38 -39.37
N ILE A 198 -18.72 17.86 -39.90
CA ILE A 198 -18.11 16.61 -39.43
C ILE A 198 -17.60 16.76 -37.99
N ALA A 199 -16.93 17.87 -37.67
CA ALA A 199 -16.44 18.15 -36.32
C ALA A 199 -17.57 18.28 -35.29
N LEU A 200 -18.79 18.63 -35.70
CA LEU A 200 -19.98 18.64 -34.85
C LEU A 200 -20.64 17.25 -34.77
N LEU A 201 -20.68 16.51 -35.88
CA LEU A 201 -21.33 15.19 -35.92
C LEU A 201 -20.57 14.12 -35.13
N ILE A 202 -19.23 14.17 -35.12
CA ILE A 202 -18.41 13.21 -34.36
C ILE A 202 -18.75 13.23 -32.85
N PRO A 203 -18.70 14.38 -32.14
CA PRO A 203 -19.02 14.41 -30.72
C PRO A 203 -20.51 14.12 -30.47
N VAL A 204 -21.43 14.52 -31.35
CA VAL A 204 -22.86 14.19 -31.21
C VAL A 204 -23.11 12.69 -31.37
N ALA A 205 -22.51 12.05 -32.37
CA ALA A 205 -22.59 10.60 -32.56
C ALA A 205 -21.97 9.85 -31.38
N TYR A 206 -20.84 10.35 -30.85
CA TYR A 206 -20.21 9.81 -29.65
C TYR A 206 -21.11 9.95 -28.40
N LEU A 207 -21.76 11.10 -28.24
CA LEU A 207 -22.73 11.34 -27.15
C LEU A 207 -23.94 10.42 -27.26
N VAL A 208 -24.49 10.25 -28.47
CA VAL A 208 -25.60 9.33 -28.73
C VAL A 208 -25.18 7.88 -28.46
N TRP A 209 -23.95 7.49 -28.82
CA TRP A 209 -23.40 6.17 -28.53
C TRP A 209 -23.25 5.95 -27.01
N ILE A 210 -22.75 6.93 -26.25
CA ILE A 210 -22.69 6.86 -24.79
C ILE A 210 -24.08 6.76 -24.17
N LEU A 211 -25.06 7.53 -24.66
CA LEU A 211 -26.43 7.50 -24.14
C LEU A 211 -27.17 6.19 -24.46
N LEU A 212 -26.84 5.53 -25.56
CA LEU A 212 -27.37 4.22 -25.93
C LEU A 212 -26.63 3.07 -25.24
N ALA A 213 -25.35 3.26 -24.91
CA ALA A 213 -24.56 2.33 -24.11
C ALA A 213 -24.98 2.44 -22.64
N SER A 214 -26.05 1.74 -22.26
CA SER A 214 -26.41 1.61 -20.83
C SER A 214 -25.21 1.05 -20.05
N PRO A 215 -24.83 1.65 -18.89
CA PRO A 215 -23.77 1.10 -18.06
C PRO A 215 -24.16 -0.33 -17.68
N LYS A 216 -23.27 -1.28 -17.94
CA LYS A 216 -23.47 -2.67 -17.51
C LYS A 216 -23.66 -2.65 -15.99
N PRO A 217 -24.70 -3.30 -15.44
CA PRO A 217 -24.88 -3.35 -14.00
C PRO A 217 -23.68 -4.06 -13.38
N SER A 218 -22.98 -3.37 -12.47
CA SER A 218 -21.84 -3.97 -11.76
C SER A 218 -22.35 -5.06 -10.82
N ILE A 219 -22.05 -6.31 -11.12
CA ILE A 219 -22.48 -7.45 -10.31
C ILE A 219 -21.55 -7.68 -9.10
N THR A 220 -20.32 -7.17 -9.14
CA THR A 220 -19.31 -7.43 -8.09
C THR A 220 -19.71 -6.91 -6.71
N VAL A 221 -20.15 -5.66 -6.62
CA VAL A 221 -20.48 -5.03 -5.33
C VAL A 221 -21.69 -5.69 -4.65
N PRO A 222 -22.83 -5.91 -5.34
CA PRO A 222 -23.95 -6.63 -4.74
C PRO A 222 -23.60 -8.05 -4.29
N VAL A 223 -22.76 -8.77 -5.06
CA VAL A 223 -22.32 -10.12 -4.71
C VAL A 223 -21.52 -10.09 -3.40
N GLN A 224 -20.54 -9.18 -3.28
CA GLN A 224 -19.74 -9.05 -2.06
C GLN A 224 -20.60 -8.69 -0.84
N GLN A 225 -21.60 -7.82 -1.01
CA GLN A 225 -22.54 -7.45 0.07
C GLN A 225 -23.41 -8.62 0.54
N VAL A 226 -23.84 -9.51 -0.37
CA VAL A 226 -24.59 -10.72 -0.02
C VAL A 226 -23.70 -11.69 0.75
N LEU A 227 -22.49 -11.94 0.28
CA LEU A 227 -21.56 -12.87 0.91
C LEU A 227 -21.15 -12.43 2.32
N ALA A 228 -21.01 -11.12 2.56
CA ALA A 228 -20.65 -10.57 3.86
C ALA A 228 -21.71 -10.80 4.97
N LYS A 229 -22.94 -11.19 4.62
CA LYS A 229 -24.03 -11.44 5.59
C LYS A 229 -23.94 -12.80 6.28
N PHE A 230 -23.17 -13.73 5.74
CA PHE A 230 -23.06 -15.08 6.28
C PHE A 230 -22.10 -15.09 7.48
N GLU A 231 -22.64 -15.40 8.66
CA GLU A 231 -21.85 -15.48 9.89
C GLU A 231 -20.96 -16.74 9.89
N CYS A 232 -19.79 -16.63 10.51
CA CYS A 232 -18.80 -17.70 10.57
C CYS A 232 -18.48 -18.30 9.18
N SER A 233 -18.23 -17.41 8.22
CA SER A 233 -17.90 -17.74 6.85
C SER A 233 -16.68 -16.95 6.35
N ASP A 234 -16.02 -17.50 5.34
CA ASP A 234 -15.00 -16.82 4.55
C ASP A 234 -15.27 -17.19 3.09
N LEU A 235 -15.93 -16.27 2.39
CA LEU A 235 -16.44 -16.46 1.05
C LEU A 235 -15.79 -15.44 0.13
N SER A 236 -15.13 -15.94 -0.91
CA SER A 236 -14.54 -15.14 -1.98
C SER A 236 -15.35 -15.34 -3.25
N ALA A 237 -15.46 -14.29 -4.07
CA ALA A 237 -16.14 -14.37 -5.35
C ALA A 237 -15.34 -13.73 -6.48
N THR A 238 -15.32 -14.42 -7.61
CA THR A 238 -14.79 -13.92 -8.88
C THR A 238 -15.95 -13.75 -9.84
N THR A 239 -16.13 -12.54 -10.38
CA THR A 239 -17.26 -12.18 -11.25
C THR A 239 -16.80 -11.93 -12.69
N ASP A 240 -17.45 -12.56 -13.66
CA ASP A 240 -17.34 -12.25 -15.09
C ASP A 240 -18.57 -11.42 -15.48
N GLU A 241 -18.42 -10.09 -15.53
CA GLU A 241 -19.52 -9.15 -15.78
C GLU A 241 -20.08 -9.25 -17.20
N ASP A 242 -19.27 -9.67 -18.18
CA ASP A 242 -19.70 -9.83 -19.57
C ASP A 242 -20.64 -11.03 -19.74
N LYS A 243 -20.32 -12.12 -19.06
CA LYS A 243 -21.12 -13.35 -19.10
C LYS A 243 -22.19 -13.42 -18.01
N GLY A 244 -22.10 -12.58 -16.99
CA GLY A 244 -22.97 -12.65 -15.81
C GLY A 244 -22.70 -13.93 -14.99
N THR A 245 -21.45 -14.40 -14.96
CA THR A 245 -21.08 -15.63 -14.24
C THR A 245 -20.38 -15.26 -12.94
N VAL A 246 -20.81 -15.87 -11.83
CA VAL A 246 -20.19 -15.69 -10.51
C VAL A 246 -19.61 -17.01 -10.05
N LYS A 247 -18.32 -17.03 -9.73
CA LYS A 247 -17.65 -18.14 -9.06
C LYS A 247 -17.47 -17.82 -7.59
N VAL A 248 -18.07 -18.60 -6.70
CA VAL A 248 -17.94 -18.44 -5.25
C VAL A 248 -17.13 -19.60 -4.69
N ALA A 249 -16.12 -19.31 -3.87
CA ALA A 249 -15.32 -20.32 -3.19
C ALA A 249 -15.15 -19.95 -1.72
N GLY A 250 -15.14 -20.94 -0.84
CA GLY A 250 -14.95 -20.72 0.59
C GLY A 250 -15.67 -21.72 1.48
N TYR A 251 -15.97 -21.31 2.71
CA TYR A 251 -16.70 -22.15 3.68
C TYR A 251 -17.84 -21.41 4.37
N VAL A 252 -18.85 -22.18 4.79
CA VAL A 252 -20.02 -21.73 5.56
C VAL A 252 -20.23 -22.61 6.79
N SER A 253 -20.90 -22.08 7.81
CA SER A 253 -21.07 -22.76 9.09
C SER A 253 -22.24 -23.73 9.16
N ARG A 254 -23.26 -23.57 8.30
CA ARG A 254 -24.46 -24.41 8.28
C ARG A 254 -24.69 -25.04 6.91
N PRO A 255 -25.21 -26.27 6.84
CA PRO A 255 -25.60 -26.88 5.57
C PRO A 255 -26.61 -26.03 4.79
N ASP A 256 -27.57 -25.40 5.50
CA ASP A 256 -28.59 -24.54 4.91
C ASP A 256 -27.98 -23.30 4.23
N ASP A 257 -26.87 -22.78 4.77
CA ASP A 257 -26.18 -21.63 4.20
C ASP A 257 -25.55 -21.95 2.83
N MET A 258 -25.18 -23.21 2.58
CA MET A 258 -24.63 -23.61 1.27
C MET A 258 -25.65 -23.42 0.14
N ALA A 259 -26.92 -23.74 0.42
CA ALA A 259 -28.01 -23.50 -0.52
C ALA A 259 -28.37 -22.01 -0.58
N ALA A 260 -28.42 -21.34 0.57
CA ALA A 260 -28.77 -19.93 0.66
C ALA A 260 -27.76 -19.02 -0.07
N VAL A 261 -26.45 -19.30 -0.01
CA VAL A 261 -25.42 -18.56 -0.76
C VAL A 261 -25.72 -18.62 -2.26
N LYS A 262 -25.94 -19.83 -2.81
CA LYS A 262 -26.26 -20.00 -4.24
C LYS A 262 -27.52 -19.26 -4.64
N GLN A 263 -28.58 -19.36 -3.82
CA GLN A 263 -29.86 -18.74 -4.10
C GLN A 263 -29.79 -17.20 -4.03
N GLN A 264 -29.16 -16.64 -2.99
CA GLN A 264 -29.08 -15.18 -2.81
C GLN A 264 -28.17 -14.53 -3.86
N VAL A 265 -27.07 -15.18 -4.25
CA VAL A 265 -26.19 -14.70 -5.33
C VAL A 265 -26.90 -14.78 -6.69
N ALA A 266 -27.64 -15.85 -6.96
CA ALA A 266 -28.40 -16.00 -8.20
C ALA A 266 -29.58 -15.00 -8.32
N ALA A 267 -30.07 -14.47 -7.20
CA ALA A 267 -31.13 -13.47 -7.18
C ALA A 267 -30.66 -12.04 -7.50
N ILE A 268 -29.34 -11.81 -7.63
CA ILE A 268 -28.77 -10.50 -7.96
C ILE A 268 -29.01 -10.19 -9.45
N GLU A 269 -29.51 -8.99 -9.72
CA GLU A 269 -29.73 -8.52 -11.09
C GLU A 269 -28.42 -8.52 -11.90
N GLY A 270 -28.44 -9.14 -13.08
CA GLY A 270 -27.27 -9.30 -13.95
C GLY A 270 -26.53 -10.63 -13.77
N VAL A 271 -26.81 -11.42 -12.72
CA VAL A 271 -26.26 -12.77 -12.56
C VAL A 271 -27.07 -13.76 -13.39
N LYS A 272 -26.38 -14.50 -14.27
CA LYS A 272 -26.96 -15.55 -15.12
C LYS A 272 -26.60 -16.96 -14.65
N SER A 273 -25.45 -17.13 -14.02
CA SER A 273 -24.96 -18.43 -13.54
C SER A 273 -24.09 -18.28 -12.31
N VAL A 274 -24.20 -19.25 -11.40
CA VAL A 274 -23.41 -19.31 -10.16
C VAL A 274 -22.73 -20.67 -10.09
N ASP A 275 -21.41 -20.66 -10.05
CA ASP A 275 -20.58 -21.83 -9.73
C ASP A 275 -20.07 -21.65 -8.31
N ALA A 276 -20.46 -22.54 -7.39
CA ALA A 276 -20.18 -22.36 -5.96
C ALA A 276 -19.54 -23.62 -5.38
N GLN A 277 -18.26 -23.46 -5.03
CA GLN A 277 -17.39 -24.46 -4.40
C GLN A 277 -17.30 -24.15 -2.91
N LEU A 278 -18.33 -24.60 -2.17
CA LEU A 278 -18.49 -24.32 -0.75
C LEU A 278 -18.16 -25.56 0.08
N GLN A 279 -17.44 -25.36 1.18
CA GLN A 279 -17.19 -26.37 2.21
C GLN A 279 -18.00 -26.07 3.47
N LEU A 280 -18.46 -27.11 4.17
CA LEU A 280 -19.08 -26.95 5.48
C LEU A 280 -17.97 -26.87 6.53
N ARG A 281 -18.00 -25.84 7.37
CA ARG A 281 -17.08 -25.69 8.50
C ARG A 281 -17.85 -25.12 9.68
N ILE A 282 -18.28 -26.00 10.57
CA ILE A 282 -19.14 -25.65 11.70
C ILE A 282 -18.47 -24.68 12.67
N TRP A 283 -19.28 -23.99 13.47
CA TRP A 283 -18.79 -23.28 14.65
C TRP A 283 -18.35 -24.32 15.70
N PRO A 284 -17.20 -24.14 16.39
CA PRO A 284 -16.31 -22.98 16.42
C PRO A 284 -15.19 -22.99 15.36
N HIS A 285 -15.03 -24.06 14.58
CA HIS A 285 -13.89 -24.25 13.66
C HIS A 285 -13.75 -23.11 12.64
N CYS A 286 -14.86 -22.59 12.12
CA CYS A 286 -14.85 -21.47 11.19
C CYS A 286 -14.28 -20.18 11.83
N GLU A 287 -14.67 -19.85 13.07
CA GLU A 287 -14.13 -18.69 13.77
C GLU A 287 -12.65 -18.86 14.08
N VAL A 288 -12.24 -20.05 14.52
CA VAL A 288 -10.84 -20.33 14.87
C VAL A 288 -9.93 -20.18 13.66
N VAL A 289 -10.29 -20.81 12.52
CA VAL A 289 -9.46 -20.71 11.31
C VAL A 289 -9.40 -19.28 10.81
N LYS A 290 -10.51 -18.52 10.88
CA LYS A 290 -10.53 -17.11 10.52
C LYS A 290 -9.61 -16.26 11.40
N VAL A 291 -9.66 -16.48 12.72
CA VAL A 291 -8.79 -15.78 13.69
C VAL A 291 -7.31 -16.11 13.47
N LEU A 292 -7.00 -17.36 13.13
CA LEU A 292 -5.62 -17.81 12.93
C LEU A 292 -5.09 -17.58 11.50
N ALA A 293 -5.93 -17.20 10.54
CA ALA A 293 -5.56 -17.08 9.13
C ALA A 293 -4.31 -16.20 8.89
N PRO A 294 -4.15 -15.02 9.51
CA PRO A 294 -2.95 -14.19 9.31
C PRO A 294 -1.67 -14.87 9.82
N TYR A 295 -1.76 -15.59 10.95
CA TYR A 295 -0.62 -16.27 11.57
C TYR A 295 -0.26 -17.57 10.85
N LYS A 296 -1.24 -18.22 10.22
CA LYS A 296 -0.99 -19.34 9.32
C LYS A 296 -0.36 -18.89 8.01
N ALA A 297 -0.89 -17.85 7.37
CA ALA A 297 -0.28 -17.29 6.16
C ALA A 297 1.18 -16.92 6.42
N ARG A 298 1.47 -16.30 7.57
CA ARG A 298 2.86 -16.02 7.98
C ARG A 298 3.73 -17.27 8.11
N ASN A 299 3.20 -18.34 8.69
CA ASN A 299 3.93 -19.61 8.78
C ASN A 299 4.28 -20.16 7.39
N ASP A 300 3.28 -20.14 6.49
CA ASP A 300 3.39 -20.68 5.13
C ASP A 300 4.32 -19.83 4.25
N ASP A 301 4.27 -18.49 4.38
CA ASP A 301 5.04 -17.54 3.55
C ASP A 301 6.48 -17.32 4.04
N SER A 302 6.71 -17.32 5.36
CA SER A 302 8.00 -16.92 5.95
C SER A 302 8.93 -18.10 6.24
N GLY A 303 8.51 -19.33 5.94
CA GLY A 303 9.32 -20.54 6.17
C GLY A 303 9.63 -20.76 7.65
N HIS A 304 8.66 -20.49 8.53
CA HIS A 304 8.84 -20.72 9.97
C HIS A 304 8.81 -22.21 10.33
N ASP A 305 8.36 -23.08 9.43
CA ASP A 305 8.38 -24.54 9.55
C ASP A 305 7.61 -25.12 10.75
N LEU A 306 6.69 -24.34 11.34
CA LEU A 306 5.76 -24.88 12.35
C LEU A 306 4.84 -25.89 11.68
N THR A 307 4.92 -27.16 12.12
CA THR A 307 4.21 -28.26 11.47
C THR A 307 3.48 -29.11 12.51
N ILE A 308 2.25 -29.50 12.15
CA ILE A 308 1.47 -30.50 12.85
C ILE A 308 1.14 -31.62 11.87
N THR A 309 1.42 -32.86 12.26
CA THR A 309 1.05 -34.05 11.48
C THR A 309 0.36 -35.08 12.38
N PRO A 310 -0.66 -35.80 11.87
CA PRO A 310 -1.17 -36.99 12.56
C PRO A 310 -0.03 -37.99 12.80
N SER A 311 0.02 -38.64 13.96
CA SER A 311 0.96 -39.74 14.21
C SER A 311 0.57 -41.02 13.47
N THR A 312 -0.72 -41.18 13.16
CA THR A 312 -1.27 -42.22 12.28
C THR A 312 -0.80 -41.93 10.86
N GLY A 313 0.30 -42.58 10.45
CA GLY A 313 1.16 -42.15 9.36
C GLY A 313 0.53 -41.83 8.00
N HIS A 314 -0.77 -42.06 7.74
CA HIS A 314 -1.41 -41.87 6.44
C HIS A 314 -2.85 -41.29 6.41
N SER A 315 -3.53 -41.00 7.52
CA SER A 315 -4.92 -40.46 7.45
C SER A 315 -5.28 -39.44 8.52
N ASP A 316 -6.01 -38.41 8.10
CA ASP A 316 -6.73 -37.43 8.92
C ASP A 316 -8.01 -38.00 9.54
N ARG A 317 -8.30 -39.28 9.35
CA ARG A 317 -9.46 -39.99 9.88
C ARG A 317 -9.11 -40.76 11.15
N PHE A 318 -9.94 -40.60 12.18
CA PHE A 318 -9.85 -41.29 13.46
C PHE A 318 -11.15 -42.03 13.76
N ILE A 319 -11.03 -43.20 14.35
CA ILE A 319 -12.17 -44.05 14.74
C ILE A 319 -12.40 -43.89 16.24
N GLU A 320 -13.66 -43.99 16.67
CA GLU A 320 -14.06 -44.03 18.08
C GLU A 320 -13.17 -44.97 18.91
N GLY A 321 -12.73 -44.47 20.07
CA GLY A 321 -11.84 -45.20 20.97
C GLY A 321 -10.34 -45.07 20.64
N GLU A 322 -9.98 -44.49 19.49
CA GLU A 322 -8.59 -44.14 19.20
C GLU A 322 -8.15 -42.92 20.01
N ASN A 323 -6.85 -42.86 20.33
CA ASN A 323 -6.25 -41.72 21.00
C ASN A 323 -5.70 -40.74 19.97
N VAL A 324 -6.04 -39.47 20.13
CA VAL A 324 -5.53 -38.36 19.34
C VAL A 324 -4.10 -38.08 19.77
N ILE A 325 -3.15 -38.59 18.98
CA ILE A 325 -1.72 -38.33 19.13
C ILE A 325 -1.28 -37.53 17.90
N VAL A 326 -0.66 -36.39 18.13
CA VAL A 326 -0.13 -35.55 17.04
C VAL A 326 1.36 -35.37 17.19
N LYS A 327 2.06 -35.49 16.07
CA LYS A 327 3.48 -35.15 15.99
C LYS A 327 3.59 -33.67 15.64
N LEU A 328 4.32 -32.95 16.48
CA LEU A 328 4.55 -31.52 16.34
C LEU A 328 6.01 -31.26 16.04
N GLN A 329 6.25 -30.25 15.21
CA GLN A 329 7.56 -29.63 15.03
C GLN A 329 7.44 -28.16 15.38
N GLN A 330 8.23 -27.70 16.35
CA GLN A 330 8.32 -26.29 16.68
C GLN A 330 8.85 -25.48 15.49
N ALA A 331 8.45 -24.21 15.41
CA ALA A 331 8.98 -23.27 14.45
C ALA A 331 10.52 -23.18 14.49
N ASN A 332 11.12 -22.57 13.49
CA ASN A 332 12.57 -22.35 13.36
C ASN A 332 13.18 -21.38 14.40
N TYR A 333 12.51 -21.17 15.53
CA TYR A 333 12.95 -20.38 16.66
C TYR A 333 12.51 -21.03 17.98
N GLU A 334 13.19 -20.68 19.08
CA GLU A 334 12.78 -21.14 20.41
C GLU A 334 11.60 -20.33 20.96
N GLY A 335 10.63 -21.02 21.55
CA GLY A 335 9.42 -20.35 22.05
C GLY A 335 8.45 -21.29 22.74
N TYR A 336 7.30 -20.73 23.11
CA TYR A 336 6.18 -21.43 23.71
C TYR A 336 5.27 -21.99 22.63
N LEU A 337 4.69 -23.15 22.89
CA LEU A 337 3.76 -23.82 21.99
C LEU A 337 2.42 -24.01 22.70
N TYR A 338 1.34 -23.81 21.96
CA TYR A 338 -0.03 -23.97 22.43
C TYR A 338 -0.80 -24.85 21.44
N VAL A 339 -1.41 -25.93 21.94
CA VAL A 339 -2.10 -26.94 21.17
C VAL A 339 -3.49 -27.10 21.73
N ASP A 340 -4.48 -26.67 20.95
CA ASP A 340 -5.88 -26.68 21.32
C ASP A 340 -6.65 -27.59 20.36
N TYR A 341 -7.54 -28.42 20.91
CA TYR A 341 -8.44 -29.29 20.15
C TYR A 341 -9.88 -28.82 20.31
N TYR A 342 -10.55 -28.59 19.18
CA TYR A 342 -11.91 -28.10 19.10
C TYR A 342 -12.81 -29.22 18.62
N SER A 343 -13.70 -29.67 19.50
CA SER A 343 -14.67 -30.71 19.18
C SER A 343 -15.91 -30.15 18.48
N VAL A 344 -16.65 -31.01 17.79
CA VAL A 344 -17.95 -30.72 17.17
C VAL A 344 -19.01 -30.22 18.17
N ASN A 345 -18.87 -30.51 19.46
CA ASN A 345 -19.75 -30.01 20.52
C ASN A 345 -19.53 -28.53 20.87
N GLY A 346 -18.49 -27.89 20.32
CA GLY A 346 -18.10 -26.54 20.71
C GLY A 346 -17.30 -26.46 22.00
N GLY A 347 -16.76 -27.59 22.47
CA GLY A 347 -15.76 -27.63 23.52
C GLY A 347 -14.35 -27.43 22.97
N VAL A 348 -13.47 -26.86 23.79
CA VAL A 348 -12.04 -26.72 23.54
C VAL A 348 -11.30 -27.47 24.63
N ALA A 349 -10.44 -28.39 24.21
CA ALA A 349 -9.49 -29.05 25.09
C ALA A 349 -8.10 -28.45 24.88
N HIS A 350 -7.46 -28.02 25.96
CA HIS A 350 -6.11 -27.49 25.96
C HIS A 350 -5.13 -28.67 26.12
N ILE A 351 -4.72 -29.22 24.99
CA ILE A 351 -3.87 -30.42 24.94
C ILE A 351 -2.43 -30.06 25.36
N TYR A 352 -1.93 -28.88 25.02
CA TYR A 352 -0.62 -28.41 25.47
C TYR A 352 -0.60 -26.88 25.56
N PRO A 353 -0.09 -26.26 26.64
CA PRO A 353 0.35 -26.91 27.86
C PRO A 353 -0.81 -27.46 28.70
N ASN A 354 -0.59 -28.56 29.41
CA ASN A 354 -1.57 -29.18 30.32
C ASN A 354 -0.88 -29.74 31.58
N ALA A 355 -1.60 -29.78 32.70
CA ALA A 355 -1.04 -30.23 34.00
C ALA A 355 -0.67 -31.72 34.08
N GLY A 356 -1.18 -32.55 33.15
CA GLY A 356 -0.93 -33.99 33.11
C GLY A 356 0.32 -34.40 32.35
N GLU A 357 1.04 -33.46 31.74
CA GLU A 357 2.24 -33.70 30.94
C GLU A 357 3.48 -33.07 31.62
N PRO A 358 4.53 -33.86 31.93
CA PRO A 358 5.77 -33.34 32.51
C PRO A 358 6.41 -32.29 31.59
N ASP A 359 7.01 -31.25 32.17
CA ASP A 359 7.67 -30.16 31.44
C ASP A 359 6.76 -29.41 30.44
N SER A 360 5.44 -29.47 30.63
CA SER A 360 4.47 -28.74 29.83
C SER A 360 4.56 -27.23 30.07
N GLY A 361 4.47 -26.44 28.99
CA GLY A 361 4.57 -24.97 29.06
C GLY A 361 5.99 -24.41 29.12
N ARG A 362 7.00 -25.27 28.94
CA ARG A 362 8.39 -24.84 28.78
C ARG A 362 8.64 -24.14 27.44
N VAL A 363 9.82 -23.53 27.34
CA VAL A 363 10.38 -23.11 26.05
C VAL A 363 10.82 -24.36 25.27
N ILE A 364 10.32 -24.49 24.05
CA ILE A 364 10.65 -25.55 23.10
C ILE A 364 11.71 -25.03 22.13
N ARG A 365 12.76 -25.82 21.87
CA ARG A 365 13.86 -25.40 21.00
C ARG A 365 13.40 -25.33 19.53
N ALA A 366 14.09 -24.50 18.77
CA ALA A 366 13.86 -24.38 17.33
C ALA A 366 13.88 -25.76 16.64
N LEU A 367 12.87 -26.04 15.81
CA LEU A 367 12.72 -27.29 15.04
C LEU A 367 12.65 -28.58 15.88
N GLU A 368 12.47 -28.48 17.21
CA GLU A 368 12.31 -29.63 18.06
C GLU A 368 11.02 -30.39 17.68
N GLN A 369 11.13 -31.70 17.50
CA GLN A 369 10.01 -32.59 17.21
C GLN A 369 9.63 -33.40 18.45
N PHE A 370 8.34 -33.48 18.75
CA PHE A 370 7.81 -34.26 19.85
C PHE A 370 6.36 -34.66 19.59
N GLU A 371 5.87 -35.64 20.33
CA GLU A 371 4.48 -36.09 20.25
C GLU A 371 3.70 -35.52 21.42
N VAL A 372 2.51 -35.00 21.11
CA VAL A 372 1.55 -34.49 22.09
C VAL A 372 0.37 -35.46 22.16
N GLY A 373 -0.07 -35.76 23.38
CA GLY A 373 -1.15 -36.72 23.65
C GLY A 373 -0.70 -38.19 23.77
N ALA A 374 0.61 -38.47 23.69
CA ALA A 374 1.17 -39.82 23.80
C ALA A 374 1.42 -40.29 25.26
N THR A 375 1.26 -39.40 26.25
CA THR A 375 1.55 -39.72 27.65
C THR A 375 0.50 -40.66 28.25
N THR A 376 0.95 -41.74 28.90
CA THR A 376 0.07 -42.75 29.50
C THR A 376 -0.75 -42.25 30.69
N SER A 377 -0.36 -41.11 31.29
CA SER A 377 -1.12 -40.46 32.37
C SER A 377 -2.41 -39.81 31.86
N LYS A 378 -2.51 -39.49 30.56
CA LYS A 378 -3.62 -38.71 30.02
C LYS A 378 -3.82 -38.94 28.51
N THR A 379 -4.87 -39.67 28.17
CA THR A 379 -5.19 -40.04 26.78
C THR A 379 -6.38 -39.23 26.26
N TRP A 380 -6.23 -38.64 25.08
CA TRP A 380 -7.28 -37.90 24.40
C TRP A 380 -8.06 -38.82 23.47
N THR A 381 -9.10 -39.46 24.00
CA THR A 381 -9.85 -40.49 23.26
C THR A 381 -10.96 -39.87 22.39
N VAL A 382 -11.07 -40.34 21.15
CA VAL A 382 -12.13 -39.93 20.22
C VAL A 382 -13.47 -40.54 20.63
N CYS A 383 -14.45 -39.67 20.92
CA CYS A 383 -15.76 -40.06 21.44
C CYS A 383 -16.90 -39.27 20.76
N PRO A 384 -18.16 -39.75 20.87
CA PRO A 384 -19.30 -39.05 20.28
C PRO A 384 -19.48 -37.60 20.80
N PRO A 385 -20.04 -36.69 19.97
CA PRO A 385 -20.45 -36.89 18.59
C PRO A 385 -19.27 -36.85 17.63
N PHE A 386 -19.43 -37.57 16.52
CA PHE A 386 -18.42 -37.67 15.49
C PHE A 386 -18.63 -36.63 14.39
N GLY A 387 -17.55 -36.20 13.77
CA GLY A 387 -17.59 -35.26 12.66
C GLY A 387 -16.21 -34.70 12.34
N GLN A 388 -16.20 -33.58 11.64
CA GLN A 388 -14.96 -32.87 11.41
C GLN A 388 -14.55 -32.14 12.68
N GLU A 389 -13.32 -32.33 13.12
CA GLU A 389 -12.73 -31.68 14.29
C GLU A 389 -11.44 -30.95 13.92
N LEU A 390 -10.94 -30.10 14.81
CA LEU A 390 -9.84 -29.19 14.52
C LEU A 390 -8.82 -29.19 15.65
N ILE A 391 -7.55 -29.45 15.32
CA ILE A 391 -6.43 -29.10 16.19
C ILE A 391 -5.78 -27.83 15.65
N THR A 392 -5.48 -26.91 16.54
CA THR A 392 -4.66 -25.74 16.24
C THR A 392 -3.38 -25.76 17.03
N VAL A 393 -2.33 -25.22 16.43
CA VAL A 393 -1.02 -25.05 17.07
C VAL A 393 -0.61 -23.60 16.90
N ILE A 394 -0.23 -22.95 17.99
CA ILE A 394 0.27 -21.57 18.00
C ILE A 394 1.66 -21.59 18.62
N ALA A 395 2.65 -21.07 17.89
CA ALA A 395 4.00 -20.86 18.39
C ALA A 395 4.24 -19.37 18.64
N SER A 396 4.76 -19.04 19.82
CA SER A 396 5.02 -17.68 20.24
C SER A 396 6.36 -17.57 20.96
N PRO A 397 7.21 -16.57 20.64
CA PRO A 397 8.42 -16.27 21.42
C PRO A 397 8.13 -15.90 22.89
N THR A 398 6.96 -15.35 23.17
CA THR A 398 6.54 -14.87 24.50
C THR A 398 5.30 -15.63 24.97
N PRO A 399 5.11 -15.88 26.28
CA PRO A 399 3.93 -16.57 26.77
C PRO A 399 2.64 -15.81 26.40
N LEU A 400 1.66 -16.49 25.79
CA LEU A 400 0.35 -15.92 25.45
C LEU A 400 -0.52 -15.69 26.68
N TYR A 401 -0.38 -16.57 27.68
CA TYR A 401 -1.04 -16.46 28.99
C TYR A 401 -0.10 -16.94 30.09
N ARG A 402 -0.34 -16.48 31.32
CA ARG A 402 0.46 -16.82 32.52
C ARG A 402 -0.23 -17.81 33.44
N ASP A 403 -1.55 -17.77 33.50
CA ASP A 403 -2.35 -18.65 34.34
C ASP A 403 -2.71 -19.92 33.57
N ALA A 404 -2.73 -21.06 34.25
CA ALA A 404 -3.16 -22.31 33.64
C ALA A 404 -4.63 -22.21 33.22
N LEU A 405 -4.93 -22.56 31.97
CA LEU A 405 -6.30 -22.68 31.50
C LEU A 405 -6.92 -23.98 32.07
N PRO A 406 -8.25 -24.00 32.30
CA PRO A 406 -8.99 -25.24 32.47
C PRO A 406 -8.64 -26.23 31.36
N GLU A 407 -8.64 -27.51 31.66
CA GLU A 407 -8.31 -28.54 30.66
C GLU A 407 -9.31 -28.57 29.50
N ILE A 408 -10.60 -28.46 29.83
CA ILE A 408 -11.70 -28.39 28.87
C ILE A 408 -12.56 -27.18 29.25
N GLN A 409 -12.91 -26.37 28.26
CA GLN A 409 -13.80 -25.23 28.42
C GLN A 409 -14.64 -24.98 27.17
N ALA A 410 -15.67 -24.15 27.28
CA ALA A 410 -16.53 -23.82 26.15
C ALA A 410 -15.79 -22.89 25.17
N ALA A 411 -15.91 -23.16 23.86
CA ALA A 411 -15.31 -22.29 22.84
C ALA A 411 -15.87 -20.86 22.87
N GLN A 412 -17.12 -20.69 23.33
CA GLN A 412 -17.74 -19.38 23.47
C GLN A 412 -17.04 -18.51 24.52
N GLU A 413 -16.44 -19.13 25.53
CA GLU A 413 -15.67 -18.46 26.58
C GLU A 413 -14.21 -18.25 26.15
N TYR A 414 -13.62 -19.25 25.48
CA TYR A 414 -12.21 -19.20 25.07
C TYR A 414 -11.94 -18.26 23.90
N LEU A 415 -12.78 -18.26 22.86
CA LEU A 415 -12.49 -17.53 21.62
C LEU A 415 -12.29 -16.01 21.83
N PRO A 416 -13.08 -15.31 22.67
CA PRO A 416 -12.80 -13.92 23.01
C PRO A 416 -11.43 -13.72 23.68
N MET A 417 -11.02 -14.64 24.57
CA MET A 417 -9.71 -14.61 25.21
C MET A 417 -8.60 -14.84 24.20
N LEU A 418 -8.74 -15.84 23.33
CA LEU A 418 -7.76 -16.14 22.28
C LEU A 418 -7.56 -14.94 21.36
N ARG A 419 -8.63 -14.28 20.92
CA ARG A 419 -8.52 -13.05 20.11
C ARG A 419 -7.72 -11.98 20.84
N ARG A 420 -8.02 -11.74 22.12
CA ARG A 420 -7.31 -10.74 22.90
C ARG A 420 -5.82 -11.07 23.03
N MET A 421 -5.47 -12.32 23.30
CA MET A 421 -4.07 -12.75 23.39
C MET A 421 -3.31 -12.58 22.06
N LEU A 422 -3.97 -12.86 20.94
CA LEU A 422 -3.40 -12.69 19.60
C LEU A 422 -3.25 -11.21 19.23
N GLU A 423 -4.25 -10.38 19.56
CA GLU A 423 -4.20 -8.92 19.37
C GLU A 423 -3.11 -8.27 20.25
N ASP A 424 -2.99 -8.66 21.52
CA ASP A 424 -1.93 -8.15 22.41
C ASP A 424 -0.52 -8.51 21.89
N ASN A 425 -0.41 -9.54 21.04
CA ASN A 425 0.82 -10.00 20.40
C ASN A 425 0.88 -9.71 18.88
N HIS A 426 0.00 -8.86 18.32
CA HIS A 426 -0.08 -8.61 16.86
C HIS A 426 1.26 -8.13 16.26
N GLY A 427 2.03 -7.34 17.01
CA GLY A 427 3.34 -6.83 16.60
C GLY A 427 4.47 -7.87 16.64
N ASN A 428 4.24 -9.05 17.20
CA ASN A 428 5.23 -10.11 17.23
C ASN A 428 5.31 -10.81 15.88
N ALA A 429 6.29 -10.44 15.06
CA ALA A 429 6.50 -11.00 13.73
C ALA A 429 6.84 -12.49 13.72
N ARG A 430 7.18 -13.10 14.86
CA ARG A 430 7.47 -14.54 14.95
C ARG A 430 6.28 -15.36 15.44
N LEU A 431 5.22 -14.74 15.95
CA LEU A 431 3.98 -15.44 16.29
C LEU A 431 3.40 -16.09 15.04
N VAL A 432 3.27 -17.41 15.03
CA VAL A 432 2.78 -18.18 13.88
C VAL A 432 1.80 -19.26 14.35
N ALA A 433 0.94 -19.70 13.43
CA ALA A 433 -0.03 -20.74 13.72
C ALA A 433 -0.07 -21.78 12.60
N SER A 434 -0.50 -22.98 12.96
CA SER A 434 -0.87 -24.04 12.03
C SER A 434 -2.11 -24.74 12.54
N HIS A 435 -2.78 -25.50 11.67
CA HIS A 435 -3.94 -26.28 12.07
C HIS A 435 -4.07 -27.55 11.25
N LEU A 436 -4.72 -28.54 11.84
CA LEU A 436 -5.02 -29.83 11.25
C LEU A 436 -6.50 -30.10 11.44
N PHE A 437 -7.20 -30.34 10.34
CA PHE A 437 -8.53 -30.92 10.40
C PHE A 437 -8.42 -32.43 10.51
N MET A 438 -9.34 -33.01 11.28
CA MET A 438 -9.49 -34.45 11.36
C MET A 438 -10.97 -34.83 11.17
N GLN A 439 -11.20 -36.04 10.70
CA GLN A 439 -12.54 -36.62 10.58
C GLN A 439 -12.68 -37.75 11.59
N THR A 440 -13.56 -37.57 12.58
CA THR A 440 -13.88 -38.63 13.53
C THR A 440 -15.11 -39.40 13.06
N GLU A 441 -15.12 -40.72 13.34
CA GLU A 441 -16.19 -41.61 12.93
C GLU A 441 -16.48 -42.69 13.98
N PRO A 442 -17.72 -43.18 14.06
CA PRO A 442 -18.07 -44.27 14.96
C PRO A 442 -17.31 -45.55 14.60
N GLU A 443 -16.93 -46.34 15.61
CA GLU A 443 -16.52 -47.72 15.36
C GLU A 443 -17.74 -48.51 14.91
N THR A 444 -17.61 -49.21 13.78
CA THR A 444 -18.67 -49.99 13.13
C THR A 444 -18.48 -51.48 13.31
N ASP A 445 -17.27 -51.93 13.66
CA ASP A 445 -16.94 -53.31 13.97
C ASP A 445 -17.46 -53.70 15.36
N PRO A 446 -18.44 -54.62 15.46
CA PRO A 446 -19.01 -55.03 16.75
C PRO A 446 -17.97 -55.59 17.73
N SER A 447 -16.88 -56.16 17.23
CA SER A 447 -15.82 -56.75 18.07
C SER A 447 -14.98 -55.70 18.79
N ARG A 448 -14.84 -54.50 18.20
CA ARG A 448 -14.06 -53.38 18.74
C ARG A 448 -14.93 -52.31 19.41
N LYS A 449 -16.21 -52.23 19.04
CA LYS A 449 -17.18 -51.27 19.56
C LYS A 449 -17.28 -51.27 21.09
N GLN A 450 -17.30 -52.44 21.72
CA GLN A 450 -17.44 -52.52 23.18
C GLN A 450 -16.21 -51.94 23.91
N ALA A 451 -15.01 -52.16 23.35
CA ALA A 451 -13.77 -51.58 23.88
C ALA A 451 -13.74 -50.06 23.68
N ALA A 452 -14.17 -49.59 22.50
CA ALA A 452 -14.27 -48.16 22.20
C ALA A 452 -15.22 -47.42 23.15
N LEU A 453 -16.41 -47.98 23.40
CA LEU A 453 -17.37 -47.43 24.37
C LEU A 453 -16.81 -47.40 25.79
N ALA A 454 -16.06 -48.43 26.19
CA ALA A 454 -15.41 -48.46 27.50
C ALA A 454 -14.32 -47.39 27.64
N ALA A 455 -13.55 -47.14 26.58
CA ALA A 455 -12.56 -46.07 26.54
C ALA A 455 -13.21 -44.68 26.70
N CYS A 456 -14.35 -44.47 26.03
CA CYS A 456 -15.13 -43.22 26.17
C CYS A 456 -15.84 -43.05 27.52
N ALA A 457 -16.07 -44.14 28.25
CA ALA A 457 -16.72 -44.12 29.57
C ALA A 457 -15.72 -44.08 30.73
N ALA A 458 -14.41 -44.19 30.46
CA ALA A 458 -13.39 -44.14 31.49
C ALA A 458 -13.36 -42.73 32.12
N PRO A 459 -13.48 -42.61 33.46
CA PRO A 459 -13.36 -41.31 34.11
C PRO A 459 -11.95 -40.75 33.88
N VAL A 460 -11.87 -39.44 33.56
CA VAL A 460 -10.61 -38.69 33.61
C VAL A 460 -10.00 -38.93 34.99
N PRO A 461 -8.74 -39.41 35.09
CA PRO A 461 -8.15 -39.70 36.40
C PRO A 461 -8.14 -38.42 37.24
N GLU A 462 -8.86 -38.44 38.36
CA GLU A 462 -8.83 -37.37 39.36
C GLU A 462 -7.38 -37.09 39.75
N ALA A 463 -6.99 -35.82 39.64
CA ALA A 463 -5.72 -35.34 40.16
C ALA A 463 -5.62 -35.79 41.63
N ALA A 464 -4.58 -36.56 41.95
CA ALA A 464 -4.30 -37.00 43.30
C ALA A 464 -4.30 -35.78 44.22
N THR A 465 -5.33 -35.68 45.06
CA THR A 465 -5.34 -34.77 46.20
C THR A 465 -4.17 -35.14 47.09
N GLU A 466 -3.12 -34.32 47.11
CA GLU A 466 -2.10 -34.37 48.14
C GLU A 466 -2.78 -34.17 49.49
N GLU A 467 -2.83 -35.27 50.24
CA GLU A 467 -3.25 -35.31 51.62
C GLU A 467 -2.21 -34.51 52.44
N VAL A 468 -2.53 -33.27 52.76
CA VAL A 468 -1.80 -32.50 53.78
C VAL A 468 -2.12 -33.16 55.12
N ALA A 469 -1.22 -34.03 55.57
CA ALA A 469 -1.22 -34.56 56.93
C ALA A 469 -0.68 -33.48 57.92
N PRO A 470 -1.12 -33.53 59.19
CA PRO A 470 -1.33 -32.37 60.07
C PRO A 470 -0.07 -31.70 60.65
#